data_AF-R7S8K7-F1
#
_entry.id   AF-R7S8K7-F1
#
_cell.length_a   1.000
_cell.length_b   1.000
_cell.length_c   1.000
_cell.angle_alpha   90.00
_cell.angle_beta   90.00
_cell.angle_gamma   90.00
#
_symmetry.space_group_name_H-M   'P 1'
#
loop_
_entity.id
_entity.type
_entity.pdbx_description
1 polymer ?
#
loop_
_entity_poly.entity_id
_entity_poly.type
_entity_poly.pdbx_seq_one_letter_code
_entity_poly.pdbx_strand_id
1 'polypeptide(L)'
;MLTSVACYIAIALVFITFAFPETLNHSYLASSAELLGKFQGILAMQEEVLRTDPHDIVTGTPLATKTAMARTGMIMQLQQLMGQKQFLNLEFSWGRWNGDDIKDMLEPLQIIATRLGALNGFAKIMGHPLSLADHKHEDTESVSEAQSDASGTAVDDTFLLRQFRERNLAAEEEHGVRLIDVLPNIRDATTELRAAGVATLASIQALIVAVNTHRYKRGNALQSTRLAELDTSLTALRAAIADFKADRRFVLLQPYQAVFEKHDAGAVNRIPLRALYQSYVFASNLAVVCTGIVQLAELASQTAAKRTRARLWAPKGLRAIVKLLRTPNGPGEGAVGEDVQPEQAEGRAAGYRSRVPDLEEGYGDI
;
A
#
# COMPACT_ATOMS: atom_id res chain seq x y z
N MET A 1 4.07 42.23 22.55
CA MET A 1 3.92 41.03 21.69
C MET A 1 5.20 40.63 20.95
N LEU A 2 5.97 41.56 20.37
CA LEU A 2 7.19 41.19 19.63
C LEU A 2 8.26 40.49 20.51
N THR A 3 8.43 40.97 21.74
CA THR A 3 9.39 40.43 22.72
C THR A 3 9.04 39.02 23.17
N SER A 4 7.76 38.73 23.45
CA SER A 4 7.32 37.39 23.85
C SER A 4 7.46 36.36 22.73
N VAL A 5 7.11 36.74 21.49
CA VAL A 5 7.32 35.88 20.30
C VAL A 5 8.80 35.65 20.04
N ALA A 6 9.64 36.68 20.17
CA ALA A 6 11.10 36.54 20.02
C ALA A 6 11.70 35.61 21.08
N CYS A 7 11.29 35.73 22.35
CA CYS A 7 11.72 34.82 23.42
C CYS A 7 11.28 33.38 23.14
N TYR A 8 10.04 33.15 22.69
CA TYR A 8 9.56 31.82 22.33
C TYR A 8 10.39 31.19 21.20
N ILE A 9 10.67 31.95 20.13
CA ILE A 9 11.52 31.48 19.03
C ILE A 9 12.95 31.19 19.50
N ALA A 10 13.53 32.07 20.32
CA ALA A 10 14.88 31.86 20.84
C ALA A 10 14.97 30.60 21.71
N ILE A 11 13.99 30.39 22.58
CA ILE A 11 13.86 29.17 23.39
C ILE A 11 13.72 27.95 22.47
N ALA A 12 12.80 27.97 21.51
CA ALA A 12 12.60 26.84 20.58
C ALA A 12 13.88 26.48 19.81
N LEU A 13 14.63 27.49 19.32
CA LEU A 13 15.91 27.26 18.65
C LEU A 13 16.93 26.61 19.59
N VAL A 14 17.09 27.12 20.81
CA VAL A 14 18.02 26.54 21.79
C VAL A 14 17.64 25.10 22.09
N PHE A 15 16.37 24.82 22.35
CA PHE A 15 15.91 23.46 22.66
C PHE A 15 16.10 22.51 21.47
N ILE A 16 15.76 22.91 20.24
CA ILE A 16 15.89 22.03 19.06
C ILE A 16 17.35 21.80 18.65
N THR A 17 18.23 22.73 18.98
CA THR A 17 19.66 22.61 18.66
C THR A 17 20.42 21.83 19.73
N PHE A 18 20.05 21.97 21.01
CA PHE A 18 20.85 21.48 22.14
C PHE A 18 20.15 20.45 23.04
N ALA A 19 18.82 20.44 23.14
CA ALA A 19 18.08 19.59 24.09
C ALA A 19 17.24 18.48 23.43
N PHE A 20 16.65 18.75 22.26
CA PHE A 20 15.82 17.82 21.49
C PHE A 20 16.28 17.77 20.02
N PRO A 21 17.43 17.14 19.74
CA PRO A 21 17.92 17.00 18.37
C PRO A 21 17.01 16.12 17.49
N GLU A 22 16.17 15.29 18.11
CA GLU A 22 15.18 14.44 17.45
C GLU A 22 13.80 15.10 17.46
N THR A 23 13.54 15.89 16.42
CA THR A 23 12.25 16.56 16.25
C THR A 23 11.19 15.55 15.75
N LEU A 24 9.89 15.91 15.76
CA LEU A 24 8.84 15.09 15.13
C LEU A 24 9.17 14.72 13.68
N ASN A 25 9.76 15.64 12.89
CA ASN A 25 10.23 15.33 11.54
C ASN A 25 11.32 14.24 11.51
N HIS A 26 12.13 14.11 12.57
CA HIS A 26 13.11 13.03 12.72
C HIS A 26 12.43 11.69 13.01
N SER A 27 11.56 11.67 14.02
CA SER A 27 10.81 10.47 14.40
C SER A 27 9.91 9.96 13.27
N TYR A 28 9.27 10.85 12.53
CA TYR A 28 8.40 10.49 11.41
C TYR A 28 9.18 9.87 10.24
N LEU A 29 10.35 10.42 9.90
CA LEU A 29 11.21 9.83 8.87
C LEU A 29 11.76 8.46 9.29
N ALA A 30 12.12 8.30 10.57
CA ALA A 30 12.52 7.00 11.09
C ALA A 30 11.35 5.99 10.99
N SER A 31 10.16 6.39 11.42
CA SER A 31 8.95 5.58 11.34
C SER A 31 8.55 5.23 9.90
N SER A 32 8.79 6.13 8.95
CA SER A 32 8.59 5.90 7.51
C SER A 32 9.60 4.89 6.96
N ALA A 33 10.87 4.96 7.39
CA ALA A 33 11.89 3.98 7.03
C ALA A 33 11.57 2.59 7.60
N GLU A 34 11.04 2.50 8.81
CA GLU A 34 10.56 1.24 9.39
C GLU A 34 9.38 0.66 8.60
N LEU A 35 8.43 1.51 8.19
CA LEU A 35 7.31 1.08 7.35
C LEU A 35 7.79 0.52 6.00
N LEU A 36 8.80 1.15 5.37
CA LEU A 36 9.43 0.62 4.16
C LEU A 36 10.08 -0.74 4.39
N GLY A 37 10.73 -0.95 5.55
CA GLY A 37 11.23 -2.26 5.95
C GLY A 37 10.13 -3.32 6.06
N LYS A 38 8.96 -2.95 6.60
CA LYS A 38 7.78 -3.84 6.63
C LYS A 38 7.26 -4.14 5.23
N PHE A 39 7.24 -3.16 4.31
CA PHE A 39 6.87 -3.39 2.91
C PHE A 39 7.80 -4.39 2.23
N GLN A 40 9.11 -4.25 2.42
CA GLN A 40 10.10 -5.21 1.92
C GLN A 40 9.85 -6.59 2.48
N GLY A 41 9.63 -6.70 3.79
CA GLY A 41 9.35 -7.97 4.45
C GLY A 41 8.12 -8.69 3.86
N ILE A 42 7.02 -7.97 3.65
CA ILE A 42 5.80 -8.55 3.06
C ILE A 42 6.03 -8.95 1.59
N LEU A 43 6.73 -8.13 0.82
CA LEU A 43 6.99 -8.41 -0.59
C LEU A 43 7.95 -9.60 -0.78
N ALA A 44 9.00 -9.68 0.04
CA ALA A 44 9.95 -10.80 0.06
C ALA A 44 9.28 -12.10 0.53
N MET A 45 8.36 -12.02 1.51
CA MET A 45 7.61 -13.18 2.02
C MET A 45 6.76 -13.87 0.96
N GLN A 46 6.39 -13.18 -0.13
CA GLN A 46 5.65 -13.81 -1.23
C GLN A 46 6.44 -14.97 -1.87
N GLU A 47 7.77 -14.94 -1.82
CA GLU A 47 8.61 -16.05 -2.29
C GLU A 47 8.37 -17.33 -1.47
N GLU A 48 8.34 -17.20 -0.15
CA GLU A 48 8.08 -18.29 0.79
C GLU A 48 6.65 -18.83 0.59
N VAL A 49 5.68 -17.92 0.49
CA VAL A 49 4.26 -18.23 0.24
C VAL A 49 4.12 -19.05 -1.05
N LEU A 50 4.68 -18.60 -2.18
CA LEU A 50 4.54 -19.29 -3.47
C LEU A 50 5.29 -20.64 -3.56
N ARG A 51 6.20 -20.92 -2.63
CA ARG A 51 6.89 -22.23 -2.52
C ARG A 51 6.20 -23.21 -1.57
N THR A 52 5.29 -22.71 -0.74
CA THR A 52 4.68 -23.51 0.32
C THR A 52 3.49 -24.29 -0.22
N ASP A 53 3.33 -25.54 0.23
CA ASP A 53 2.13 -26.30 -0.06
C ASP A 53 0.91 -25.59 0.56
N PRO A 54 -0.21 -25.46 -0.15
CA PRO A 54 -1.44 -24.90 0.40
C PRO A 54 -1.83 -25.46 1.79
N HIS A 55 -1.57 -26.74 2.07
CA HIS A 55 -1.85 -27.38 3.36
C HIS A 55 -0.98 -26.86 4.51
N ASP A 56 0.20 -26.31 4.20
CA ASP A 56 1.15 -25.78 5.18
C ASP A 56 0.95 -24.28 5.45
N ILE A 57 -0.05 -23.65 4.83
CA ILE A 57 -0.41 -22.23 5.03
C ILE A 57 -1.84 -22.02 5.54
N VAL A 58 -2.43 -23.07 6.11
CA VAL A 58 -3.75 -23.01 6.77
C VAL A 58 -3.70 -22.13 8.02
N THR A 59 -4.85 -21.57 8.39
CA THR A 59 -5.00 -20.81 9.65
C THR A 59 -4.44 -21.60 10.84
N GLY A 60 -3.55 -20.97 11.61
CA GLY A 60 -2.87 -21.61 12.75
C GLY A 60 -1.46 -22.09 12.44
N THR A 61 -1.06 -22.19 11.17
CA THR A 61 0.32 -22.52 10.79
C THR A 61 1.28 -21.35 11.08
N PRO A 62 2.59 -21.62 11.25
CA PRO A 62 3.59 -20.56 11.45
C PRO A 62 3.59 -19.51 10.33
N LEU A 63 3.51 -19.94 9.07
CA LEU A 63 3.55 -19.03 7.92
C LEU A 63 2.26 -18.21 7.78
N ALA A 64 1.09 -18.80 8.02
CA ALA A 64 -0.17 -18.05 8.04
C ALA A 64 -0.19 -17.00 9.16
N THR A 65 0.38 -17.33 10.32
CA THR A 65 0.49 -16.40 11.45
C THR A 65 1.47 -15.28 11.15
N LYS A 66 2.64 -15.60 10.56
CA LYS A 66 3.67 -14.65 10.14
C LYS A 66 3.13 -13.66 9.10
N THR A 67 2.44 -14.14 8.07
CA THR A 67 1.80 -13.29 7.04
C THR A 67 0.74 -12.39 7.66
N ALA A 68 -0.14 -12.92 8.52
CA ALA A 68 -1.17 -12.12 9.21
C ALA A 68 -0.55 -11.02 10.10
N MET A 69 0.44 -11.37 10.92
CA MET A 69 1.17 -10.45 11.80
C MET A 69 1.90 -9.35 11.02
N ALA A 70 2.55 -9.70 9.91
CA ALA A 70 3.23 -8.73 9.06
C ALA A 70 2.25 -7.68 8.50
N ARG A 71 1.07 -8.10 8.04
CA ARG A 71 0.01 -7.18 7.59
C ARG A 71 -0.50 -6.30 8.72
N THR A 72 -0.79 -6.86 9.89
CA THR A 72 -1.25 -6.08 11.05
C THR A 72 -0.20 -5.04 11.45
N GLY A 73 1.06 -5.45 11.56
CA GLY A 73 2.17 -4.56 11.91
C GLY A 73 2.42 -3.45 10.89
N MET A 74 2.16 -3.68 9.61
CA MET A 74 2.20 -2.66 8.56
C MET A 74 1.06 -1.65 8.72
N ILE A 75 -0.18 -2.11 8.92
CA ILE A 75 -1.36 -1.25 9.07
C ILE A 75 -1.24 -0.38 10.32
N MET A 76 -0.80 -0.95 11.45
CA MET A 76 -0.60 -0.20 12.70
C MET A 76 0.43 0.93 12.52
N GLN A 77 1.57 0.64 11.89
CA GLN A 77 2.60 1.64 11.63
C GLN A 77 2.08 2.76 10.70
N LEU A 78 1.30 2.40 9.68
CA LEU A 78 0.70 3.39 8.77
C LEU A 78 -0.29 4.30 9.51
N GLN A 79 -1.14 3.74 10.37
CA GLN A 79 -2.08 4.50 11.20
C GLN A 79 -1.34 5.45 12.15
N GLN A 80 -0.23 5.00 12.74
CA GLN A 80 0.63 5.85 13.56
C GLN A 80 1.17 7.05 12.77
N LEU A 81 1.71 6.84 11.56
CA LEU A 81 2.15 7.95 10.69
C LEU A 81 0.99 8.89 10.34
N MET A 82 -0.20 8.36 10.03
CA MET A 82 -1.38 9.17 9.75
C MET A 82 -1.77 10.08 10.93
N GLY A 83 -1.64 9.59 12.17
CA GLY A 83 -1.90 10.38 13.37
C GLY A 83 -0.86 11.48 13.61
N GLN A 84 0.39 11.25 13.22
CA GLN A 84 1.49 12.21 13.39
C GLN A 84 1.53 13.30 12.30
N LYS A 85 0.93 13.05 11.13
CA LYS A 85 1.08 13.91 9.93
C LYS A 85 0.73 15.39 10.15
N GLN A 86 -0.23 15.68 11.03
CA GLN A 86 -0.72 17.04 11.28
C GLN A 86 0.28 17.90 12.07
N PHE A 87 1.19 17.26 12.80
CA PHE A 87 2.14 17.94 13.69
C PHE A 87 3.48 18.27 13.02
N LEU A 88 3.78 17.71 11.85
CA LEU A 88 5.08 17.85 11.14
C LEU A 88 5.50 19.30 10.83
N ASN A 89 4.53 20.20 10.71
CA ASN A 89 4.76 21.60 10.35
C ASN A 89 4.60 22.57 11.53
N LEU A 90 4.45 22.06 12.77
CA LEU A 90 4.25 22.87 13.97
C LEU A 90 5.55 23.21 14.71
N GLU A 91 6.63 22.46 14.48
CA GLU A 91 7.93 22.66 15.11
C GLU A 91 8.97 23.25 14.15
N PHE A 92 10.03 23.85 14.69
CA PHE A 92 11.24 24.02 13.89
C PHE A 92 11.89 22.65 13.68
N SER A 93 12.57 22.49 12.56
CA SER A 93 13.35 21.28 12.32
C SER A 93 14.62 21.59 11.56
N TRP A 94 15.68 20.85 11.85
CA TRP A 94 16.94 20.92 11.11
C TRP A 94 17.08 19.68 10.22
N GLY A 95 17.33 19.89 8.93
CA GLY A 95 17.50 18.79 7.99
C GLY A 95 17.44 19.22 6.54
N ARG A 96 17.55 18.25 5.64
CA ARG A 96 17.43 18.50 4.19
C ARG A 96 15.98 18.60 3.74
N TRP A 97 15.14 17.71 4.26
CA TRP A 97 13.72 17.67 3.95
C TRP A 97 12.95 18.43 5.02
N ASN A 98 11.93 19.17 4.59
CA ASN A 98 11.01 19.85 5.49
C ASN A 98 9.77 18.98 5.78
N GLY A 99 8.88 19.46 6.65
CA GLY A 99 7.66 18.73 7.01
C GLY A 99 6.73 18.41 5.83
N ASP A 100 6.67 19.26 4.79
CA ASP A 100 5.86 19.00 3.58
C ASP A 100 6.50 17.92 2.71
N ASP A 101 7.80 18.04 2.44
CA ASP A 101 8.58 17.07 1.67
C ASP A 101 8.40 15.65 2.28
N ILE A 102 8.33 15.57 3.62
CA ILE A 102 8.09 14.32 4.37
C ILE A 102 6.63 13.87 4.30
N LYS A 103 5.69 14.81 4.48
CA LYS A 103 4.24 14.55 4.46
C LYS A 103 3.78 14.03 3.10
N ASP A 104 4.35 14.54 2.00
CA ASP A 104 3.98 14.17 0.63
C ASP A 104 4.26 12.69 0.33
N MET A 105 5.15 12.04 1.10
CA MET A 105 5.37 10.59 0.98
C MET A 105 4.22 9.73 1.51
N LEU A 106 3.33 10.29 2.35
CA LEU A 106 2.30 9.52 3.03
C LEU A 106 1.31 8.87 2.06
N GLU A 107 0.87 9.61 1.04
CA GLU A 107 -0.10 9.11 0.06
C GLU A 107 0.46 7.92 -0.73
N PRO A 108 1.66 7.99 -1.35
CA PRO A 108 2.29 6.83 -1.95
C PRO A 108 2.47 5.64 -0.98
N LEU A 109 2.86 5.91 0.28
CA LEU A 109 2.96 4.87 1.31
C LEU A 109 1.60 4.17 1.58
N GLN A 110 0.49 4.92 1.62
CA GLN A 110 -0.86 4.37 1.80
C GLN A 110 -1.28 3.49 0.62
N ILE A 111 -0.99 3.92 -0.61
CA ILE A 111 -1.29 3.16 -1.83
C ILE A 111 -0.55 1.81 -1.79
N ILE A 112 0.75 1.85 -1.50
CA ILE A 112 1.59 0.63 -1.41
C ILE A 112 1.06 -0.29 -0.30
N ALA A 113 0.80 0.24 0.90
CA ALA A 113 0.31 -0.55 2.03
C ALA A 113 -1.02 -1.25 1.73
N THR A 114 -1.95 -0.55 1.09
CA THR A 114 -3.28 -1.11 0.74
C THR A 114 -3.13 -2.28 -0.23
N ARG A 115 -2.27 -2.13 -1.24
CA ARG A 115 -2.04 -3.15 -2.28
C ARG A 115 -1.21 -4.32 -1.78
N LEU A 116 -0.24 -4.08 -0.90
CA LEU A 116 0.47 -5.15 -0.17
C LEU A 116 -0.48 -5.92 0.75
N GLY A 117 -1.45 -5.24 1.37
CA GLY A 117 -2.49 -5.89 2.16
C GLY A 117 -3.35 -6.87 1.35
N ALA A 118 -3.66 -6.51 0.09
CA ALA A 118 -4.36 -7.39 -0.85
C ALA A 118 -3.46 -8.55 -1.32
N LEU A 119 -2.20 -8.27 -1.66
CA LEU A 119 -1.22 -9.29 -2.06
C LEU A 119 -1.03 -10.35 -0.97
N ASN A 120 -0.89 -9.92 0.29
CA ASN A 120 -0.79 -10.80 1.43
C ASN A 120 -2.08 -11.59 1.72
N GLY A 121 -3.22 -11.17 1.17
CA GLY A 121 -4.46 -11.95 1.18
C GLY A 121 -4.38 -13.25 0.38
N PHE A 122 -3.42 -13.36 -0.55
CA PHE A 122 -3.21 -14.57 -1.34
C PHE A 122 -2.89 -15.80 -0.48
N ALA A 123 -2.08 -15.63 0.57
CA ALA A 123 -1.80 -16.70 1.54
C ALA A 123 -3.08 -17.28 2.16
N LYS A 124 -4.06 -16.42 2.47
CA LYS A 124 -5.37 -16.86 2.98
C LYS A 124 -6.19 -17.59 1.91
N ILE A 125 -6.06 -17.20 0.65
CA ILE A 125 -6.74 -17.87 -0.48
C ILE A 125 -6.15 -19.28 -0.66
N MET A 126 -4.82 -19.45 -0.57
CA MET A 126 -4.18 -20.75 -0.67
C MET A 126 -4.59 -21.69 0.47
N GLY A 127 -4.51 -21.23 1.72
CA GLY A 127 -4.89 -22.01 2.90
C GLY A 127 -6.40 -22.07 3.17
N HIS A 128 -7.23 -21.58 2.25
CA HIS A 128 -8.68 -21.63 2.39
C HIS A 128 -9.18 -23.07 2.17
N PRO A 129 -10.14 -23.58 2.96
CA PRO A 129 -10.68 -24.94 2.76
C PRO A 129 -11.15 -25.23 1.32
N LEU A 130 -11.68 -24.20 0.64
CA LEU A 130 -12.08 -24.29 -0.78
C LEU A 130 -10.93 -24.46 -1.77
N SER A 131 -9.70 -24.13 -1.38
CA SER A 131 -8.50 -24.32 -2.19
C SER A 131 -7.79 -25.63 -1.86
N LEU A 132 -8.16 -26.29 -0.76
CA LEU A 132 -7.50 -27.47 -0.19
C LEU A 132 -8.31 -28.74 -0.33
N ALA A 133 -9.51 -28.68 -0.89
CA ALA A 133 -10.43 -29.81 -0.92
C ALA A 133 -9.78 -31.01 -1.63
N ASP A 134 -9.18 -31.87 -0.82
CA ASP A 134 -8.55 -33.12 -1.16
C ASP A 134 -9.67 -34.18 -1.15
N HIS A 135 -9.80 -34.95 -2.22
CA HIS A 135 -10.78 -36.02 -2.34
C HIS A 135 -10.33 -37.24 -1.52
N LYS A 136 -10.13 -37.09 -0.20
CA LYS A 136 -10.12 -38.25 0.69
C LYS A 136 -11.55 -38.52 1.14
N HIS A 137 -12.12 -39.57 0.55
CA HIS A 137 -13.26 -40.29 1.10
C HIS A 137 -13.01 -40.60 2.57
N GLU A 138 -13.53 -39.77 3.48
CA GLU A 138 -13.90 -40.23 4.81
C GLU A 138 -15.42 -40.37 4.80
N ASP A 139 -15.85 -41.58 4.43
CA ASP A 139 -17.08 -42.15 4.95
C ASP A 139 -16.92 -42.20 6.48
N THR A 140 -17.38 -41.18 7.19
CA THR A 140 -17.63 -41.31 8.63
C THR A 140 -18.83 -40.47 9.02
N GLU A 141 -19.90 -41.21 9.28
CA GLU A 141 -21.13 -40.83 9.93
C GLU A 141 -20.87 -39.94 11.17
N SER A 142 -21.53 -38.78 11.23
CA SER A 142 -22.19 -38.28 12.44
C SER A 142 -22.88 -36.95 12.09
N VAL A 143 -24.05 -37.04 11.45
CA VAL A 143 -25.00 -35.93 11.46
C VAL A 143 -25.66 -35.97 12.83
N SER A 144 -25.10 -35.22 13.79
CA SER A 144 -25.82 -34.89 15.01
C SER A 144 -27.02 -34.05 14.61
N GLU A 145 -28.20 -34.64 14.70
CA GLU A 145 -29.51 -34.00 14.55
C GLU A 145 -29.65 -32.85 15.57
N ALA A 146 -29.19 -31.67 15.20
CA ALA A 146 -29.67 -30.43 15.79
C ALA A 146 -30.79 -29.93 14.89
N GLN A 147 -32.03 -30.18 15.30
CA GLN A 147 -33.23 -29.57 14.72
C GLN A 147 -33.05 -28.06 14.67
N SER A 148 -32.87 -27.52 13.46
CA SER A 148 -33.15 -26.12 13.18
C SER A 148 -34.14 -26.08 12.04
N ASP A 149 -35.32 -25.51 12.32
CA ASP A 149 -36.36 -25.15 11.35
C ASP A 149 -35.84 -24.05 10.40
N ALA A 150 -34.87 -24.39 9.55
CA ALA A 150 -34.45 -23.57 8.44
C ALA A 150 -35.06 -24.16 7.17
N SER A 151 -36.18 -23.57 6.74
CA SER A 151 -36.73 -23.54 5.38
C SER A 151 -35.95 -24.36 4.34
N GLY A 152 -36.57 -25.42 3.81
CA GLY A 152 -35.99 -26.42 2.90
C GLY A 152 -35.39 -25.93 1.57
N THR A 153 -35.25 -24.61 1.37
CA THR A 153 -34.55 -23.99 0.24
C THR A 153 -33.06 -23.72 0.54
N ALA A 154 -32.68 -23.39 1.77
CA ALA A 154 -31.29 -23.06 2.12
C ALA A 154 -30.36 -24.28 2.17
N VAL A 155 -30.93 -25.44 2.52
CA VAL A 155 -30.23 -26.73 2.53
C VAL A 155 -29.94 -27.17 1.09
N ASP A 156 -30.90 -27.01 0.18
CA ASP A 156 -30.81 -27.45 -1.22
C ASP A 156 -29.77 -26.64 -2.03
N ASP A 157 -29.74 -25.31 -1.86
CA ASP A 157 -28.73 -24.44 -2.48
C ASP A 157 -27.31 -24.78 -2.01
N THR A 158 -27.15 -25.19 -0.75
CA THR A 158 -25.84 -25.57 -0.19
C THR A 158 -25.32 -26.86 -0.83
N PHE A 159 -26.20 -27.83 -1.08
CA PHE A 159 -25.84 -29.08 -1.77
C PHE A 159 -25.47 -28.83 -3.24
N LEU A 160 -26.25 -28.02 -3.96
CA LEU A 160 -25.92 -27.66 -5.35
C LEU A 160 -24.58 -26.94 -5.44
N LEU A 161 -24.34 -25.94 -4.58
CA LEU A 161 -23.06 -25.23 -4.53
C LEU A 161 -21.89 -26.16 -4.22
N ARG A 162 -22.08 -27.15 -3.36
CA ARG A 162 -21.07 -28.18 -3.07
C ARG A 162 -20.78 -29.04 -4.31
N GLN A 163 -21.82 -29.54 -4.97
CA GLN A 163 -21.67 -30.38 -6.17
C GLN A 163 -21.00 -29.61 -7.33
N PHE A 164 -21.35 -28.33 -7.53
CA PHE A 164 -20.68 -27.47 -8.50
C PHE A 164 -19.19 -27.30 -8.19
N ARG A 165 -18.81 -27.19 -6.91
CA ARG A 165 -17.41 -27.09 -6.48
C ARG A 165 -16.66 -28.38 -6.71
N GLU A 166 -17.22 -29.51 -6.30
CA GLU A 166 -16.60 -30.83 -6.48
C GLU A 166 -16.34 -31.11 -7.98
N ARG A 167 -17.30 -30.76 -8.86
CA ARG A 167 -17.08 -30.84 -10.32
C ARG A 167 -15.96 -29.94 -10.82
N ASN A 168 -15.85 -28.72 -10.31
CA ASN A 168 -14.80 -27.79 -10.73
C ASN A 168 -13.42 -28.25 -10.25
N LEU A 169 -13.32 -28.79 -9.03
CA LEU A 169 -12.07 -29.33 -8.48
C LEU A 169 -11.63 -30.58 -9.24
N ALA A 170 -12.56 -31.50 -9.54
CA ALA A 170 -12.28 -32.67 -10.36
C ALA A 170 -11.79 -32.29 -11.76
N ALA A 171 -12.37 -31.24 -12.37
CA ALA A 171 -11.91 -30.74 -13.67
C ALA A 171 -10.53 -30.06 -13.59
N GLU A 172 -10.23 -29.34 -12.50
CA GLU A 172 -8.89 -28.78 -12.25
C GLU A 172 -7.85 -29.90 -12.10
N GLU A 173 -8.19 -30.98 -11.39
CA GLU A 173 -7.33 -32.13 -11.19
C GLU A 173 -7.11 -32.93 -12.49
N GLU A 174 -8.18 -33.21 -13.25
CA GLU A 174 -8.12 -33.90 -14.54
C GLU A 174 -7.19 -33.19 -15.53
N HIS A 175 -7.16 -31.86 -15.48
CA HIS A 175 -6.36 -31.04 -16.38
C HIS A 175 -5.02 -30.58 -15.79
N GLY A 176 -4.71 -30.92 -14.54
CA GLY A 176 -3.46 -30.52 -13.87
C GLY A 176 -3.31 -29.01 -13.71
N VAL A 177 -4.43 -28.32 -13.45
CA VAL A 177 -4.50 -26.85 -13.31
C VAL A 177 -5.07 -26.42 -11.97
N ARG A 178 -4.88 -27.23 -10.92
CA ARG A 178 -5.22 -26.82 -9.56
C ARG A 178 -4.30 -25.67 -9.14
N LEU A 179 -4.68 -24.99 -8.07
CA LEU A 179 -3.89 -23.87 -7.56
C LEU A 179 -2.43 -24.30 -7.29
N ILE A 180 -2.22 -25.46 -6.67
CA ILE A 180 -0.87 -25.98 -6.37
C ILE A 180 -0.05 -26.24 -7.64
N ASP A 181 -0.69 -26.70 -8.71
CA ASP A 181 -0.04 -27.02 -9.98
C ASP A 181 0.46 -25.74 -10.70
N VAL A 182 -0.25 -24.62 -10.51
CA VAL A 182 0.09 -23.33 -11.15
C VAL A 182 0.97 -22.41 -10.29
N LEU A 183 1.17 -22.69 -8.99
CA LEU A 183 2.03 -21.89 -8.11
C LEU A 183 3.46 -21.69 -8.66
N PRO A 184 4.14 -22.70 -9.24
CA PRO A 184 5.45 -22.52 -9.85
C PRO A 184 5.44 -21.49 -10.98
N ASN A 185 4.41 -21.49 -11.83
CA ASN A 185 4.27 -20.52 -12.91
C ASN A 185 4.06 -19.11 -12.37
N ILE A 186 3.26 -18.94 -11.30
CA ILE A 186 3.10 -17.64 -10.64
C ILE A 186 4.45 -17.15 -10.11
N ARG A 187 5.17 -18.02 -9.39
CA ARG A 187 6.49 -17.72 -8.82
C ARG A 187 7.43 -17.25 -9.91
N ASP A 188 7.62 -18.05 -10.95
CA ASP A 188 8.59 -17.81 -12.00
C ASP A 188 8.21 -16.57 -12.83
N ALA A 189 6.93 -16.41 -13.18
CA ALA A 189 6.43 -15.24 -13.92
C ALA A 189 6.67 -13.92 -13.17
N THR A 190 6.66 -13.94 -11.84
CA THR A 190 6.73 -12.71 -11.03
C THR A 190 8.05 -12.50 -10.28
N THR A 191 9.04 -13.38 -10.46
CA THR A 191 10.31 -13.37 -9.69
C THR A 191 11.08 -12.05 -9.82
N GLU A 192 11.37 -11.63 -11.05
CA GLU A 192 12.12 -10.39 -11.31
C GLU A 192 11.38 -9.16 -10.78
N LEU A 193 10.05 -9.16 -10.90
CA LEU A 193 9.20 -8.06 -10.42
C LEU A 193 9.23 -7.95 -8.88
N ARG A 194 9.16 -9.08 -8.16
CA ARG A 194 9.32 -9.11 -6.70
C ARG A 194 10.71 -8.64 -6.29
N ALA A 195 11.76 -9.17 -6.92
CA ALA A 195 13.15 -8.86 -6.57
C ALA A 195 13.48 -7.38 -6.78
N ALA A 196 13.12 -6.82 -7.94
CA ALA A 196 13.34 -5.40 -8.24
C ALA A 196 12.52 -4.49 -7.30
N GLY A 197 11.30 -4.89 -6.94
CA GLY A 197 10.47 -4.16 -5.98
C GLY A 197 11.09 -4.09 -4.59
N VAL A 198 11.60 -5.22 -4.09
CA VAL A 198 12.32 -5.30 -2.80
C VAL A 198 13.58 -4.43 -2.82
N ALA A 199 14.40 -4.55 -3.88
CA ALA A 199 15.62 -3.77 -4.03
C ALA A 199 15.33 -2.25 -4.05
N THR A 200 14.29 -1.82 -4.76
CA THR A 200 13.92 -0.41 -4.83
C THR A 200 13.44 0.11 -3.48
N LEU A 201 12.59 -0.64 -2.76
CA LEU A 201 12.18 -0.27 -1.40
C LEU A 201 13.37 -0.15 -0.44
N ALA A 202 14.37 -1.04 -0.57
CA ALA A 202 15.59 -0.99 0.23
C ALA A 202 16.41 0.27 -0.07
N SER A 203 16.54 0.65 -1.34
CA SER A 203 17.21 1.89 -1.74
C SER A 203 16.48 3.14 -1.22
N ILE A 204 15.14 3.18 -1.29
CA ILE A 204 14.35 4.29 -0.71
C ILE A 204 14.60 4.38 0.80
N GLN A 205 14.54 3.24 1.50
CA GLN A 205 14.78 3.19 2.94
C GLN A 205 16.19 3.68 3.29
N ALA A 206 17.22 3.21 2.57
CA ALA A 206 18.60 3.62 2.78
C ALA A 206 18.80 5.13 2.53
N LEU A 207 18.16 5.68 1.51
CA LEU A 207 18.17 7.13 1.24
C LEU A 207 17.52 7.91 2.39
N ILE A 208 16.33 7.51 2.84
CA ILE A 208 15.63 8.16 3.95
C ILE A 208 16.46 8.09 5.23
N VAL A 209 17.03 6.94 5.56
CA VAL A 209 17.91 6.78 6.73
C VAL A 209 19.14 7.67 6.61
N ALA A 210 19.76 7.75 5.43
CA ALA A 210 20.92 8.63 5.19
C ALA A 210 20.54 10.12 5.30
N VAL A 211 19.35 10.53 4.85
CA VAL A 211 18.84 11.90 5.04
C VAL A 211 18.55 12.17 6.51
N ASN A 212 17.99 11.20 7.23
CA ASN A 212 17.52 11.37 8.60
C ASN A 212 18.65 11.39 9.63
N THR A 213 19.69 10.57 9.45
CA THR A 213 20.80 10.40 10.40
C THR A 213 21.94 11.40 10.20
N HIS A 214 22.06 12.01 9.01
CA HIS A 214 23.15 12.95 8.69
C HIS A 214 22.67 14.40 8.66
N ARG A 215 21.65 14.75 9.44
CA ARG A 215 21.06 16.10 9.50
C ARG A 215 22.08 17.19 9.86
N TYR A 216 22.98 16.90 10.79
CA TYR A 216 23.98 17.85 11.30
C TYR A 216 25.37 17.70 10.67
N LYS A 217 25.60 16.62 9.90
CA LYS A 217 26.90 16.36 9.27
C LYS A 217 27.09 17.23 8.03
N ARG A 218 28.30 17.77 7.87
CA ARG A 218 28.70 18.51 6.67
C ARG A 218 28.99 17.52 5.53
N GLY A 219 28.59 17.88 4.31
CA GLY A 219 28.81 17.07 3.10
C GLY A 219 27.56 16.29 2.64
N ASN A 220 27.60 15.87 1.37
CA ASN A 220 26.49 15.18 0.70
C ASN A 220 26.86 13.84 0.05
N ALA A 221 28.11 13.39 0.18
CA ALA A 221 28.61 12.18 -0.48
C ALA A 221 27.71 10.96 -0.23
N LEU A 222 27.40 10.63 1.03
CA LEU A 222 26.56 9.46 1.35
C LEU A 222 25.19 9.53 0.68
N GLN A 223 24.51 10.68 0.76
CA GLN A 223 23.17 10.82 0.18
C GLN A 223 23.22 10.82 -1.35
N SER A 224 24.27 11.40 -1.95
CA SER A 224 24.49 11.34 -3.39
C SER A 224 24.71 9.90 -3.86
N THR A 225 25.47 9.09 -3.09
CA THR A 225 25.61 7.65 -3.35
C THR A 225 24.25 6.93 -3.24
N ARG A 226 23.49 7.16 -2.15
CA ARG A 226 22.16 6.54 -1.98
C ARG A 226 21.15 6.98 -3.04
N LEU A 227 21.26 8.21 -3.53
CA LEU A 227 20.43 8.70 -4.63
C LEU A 227 20.75 7.97 -5.94
N ALA A 228 22.03 7.79 -6.26
CA ALA A 228 22.46 7.03 -7.45
C ALA A 228 22.04 5.54 -7.37
N GLU A 229 22.16 4.92 -6.19
CA GLU A 229 21.65 3.56 -5.94
C GLU A 229 20.13 3.48 -6.14
N LEU A 230 19.39 4.48 -5.65
CA LEU A 230 17.94 4.58 -5.84
C LEU A 230 17.60 4.67 -7.33
N ASP A 231 18.22 5.59 -8.06
CA ASP A 231 17.95 5.77 -9.50
C ASP A 231 18.27 4.50 -10.31
N THR A 232 19.33 3.77 -9.93
CA THR A 232 19.68 2.47 -10.52
C THR A 232 18.58 1.43 -10.25
N SER A 233 18.18 1.25 -8.99
CA SER A 233 17.14 0.27 -8.62
C SER A 233 15.78 0.60 -9.22
N LEU A 234 15.42 1.88 -9.28
CA LEU A 234 14.20 2.39 -9.90
C LEU A 234 14.17 2.10 -11.41
N THR A 235 15.32 2.23 -12.09
CA THR A 235 15.44 1.89 -13.51
C THR A 235 15.24 0.40 -13.74
N ALA A 236 15.85 -0.45 -12.90
CA ALA A 236 15.65 -1.90 -12.93
C ALA A 236 14.18 -2.29 -12.66
N LEU A 237 13.51 -1.64 -11.71
CA LEU A 237 12.08 -1.90 -11.42
C LEU A 237 11.18 -1.52 -12.60
N ARG A 238 11.43 -0.39 -13.27
CA ARG A 238 10.67 -0.02 -14.47
C ARG A 238 10.86 -1.04 -15.60
N ALA A 239 12.10 -1.51 -15.80
CA ALA A 239 12.39 -2.55 -16.78
C ALA A 239 11.67 -3.86 -16.44
N ALA A 240 11.68 -4.28 -15.17
CA ALA A 240 10.97 -5.49 -14.73
C ALA A 240 9.45 -5.37 -14.88
N ILE A 241 8.85 -4.20 -14.63
CA ILE A 241 7.43 -3.95 -14.89
C ILE A 241 7.11 -4.05 -16.39
N ALA A 242 7.98 -3.51 -17.24
CA ALA A 242 7.81 -3.56 -18.69
C ALA A 242 7.91 -4.99 -19.22
N ASP A 243 8.96 -5.73 -18.84
CA ASP A 243 9.15 -7.15 -19.17
C ASP A 243 7.97 -8.01 -18.71
N PHE A 244 7.48 -7.74 -17.49
CA PHE A 244 6.32 -8.47 -16.96
C PHE A 244 5.05 -8.25 -17.80
N LYS A 245 4.78 -6.99 -18.19
CA LYS A 245 3.61 -6.64 -18.99
C LYS A 245 3.71 -7.11 -20.43
N ALA A 246 4.91 -7.11 -21.00
CA ALA A 246 5.15 -7.57 -22.36
C ALA A 246 5.01 -9.09 -22.44
N ASP A 247 5.82 -9.83 -21.67
CA ASP A 247 6.07 -11.24 -21.94
C ASP A 247 5.78 -12.14 -20.74
N ARG A 248 6.29 -11.82 -19.54
CA ARG A 248 6.25 -12.77 -18.41
C ARG A 248 4.85 -13.10 -17.93
N ARG A 249 3.87 -12.19 -18.07
CA ARG A 249 2.48 -12.48 -17.70
C ARG A 249 1.87 -13.65 -18.48
N PHE A 250 2.39 -13.98 -19.66
CA PHE A 250 1.90 -15.09 -20.47
C PHE A 250 2.37 -16.46 -19.95
N VAL A 251 3.40 -16.49 -19.10
CA VAL A 251 3.82 -17.70 -18.37
C VAL A 251 2.67 -18.26 -17.51
N LEU A 252 1.77 -17.39 -17.04
CA LEU A 252 0.57 -17.79 -16.27
C LEU A 252 -0.43 -18.59 -17.11
N LEU A 253 -0.40 -18.45 -18.44
CA LEU A 253 -1.30 -19.19 -19.34
C LEU A 253 -0.74 -20.55 -19.75
N GLN A 254 0.56 -20.80 -19.58
CA GLN A 254 1.21 -22.04 -20.01
C GLN A 254 0.51 -23.31 -19.49
N PRO A 255 0.09 -23.40 -18.21
CA PRO A 255 -0.62 -24.59 -17.71
C PRO A 255 -1.95 -24.86 -18.42
N TYR A 256 -2.56 -23.82 -19.00
CA TYR A 256 -3.89 -23.89 -19.61
C TYR A 256 -3.87 -24.12 -21.12
N GLN A 257 -2.71 -24.07 -21.78
CA GLN A 257 -2.60 -24.18 -23.24
C GLN A 257 -3.27 -25.45 -23.79
N ALA A 258 -2.95 -26.61 -23.21
CA ALA A 258 -3.55 -27.88 -23.63
C ALA A 258 -5.07 -27.94 -23.39
N VAL A 259 -5.58 -27.26 -22.36
CA VAL A 259 -7.01 -27.21 -22.06
C VAL A 259 -7.74 -26.32 -23.07
N PHE A 260 -7.13 -25.20 -23.46
CA PHE A 260 -7.65 -24.33 -24.51
C PHE A 260 -7.70 -25.05 -25.86
N GLU A 261 -6.65 -25.77 -26.24
CA GLU A 261 -6.63 -26.57 -27.48
C GLU A 261 -7.72 -27.65 -27.51
N LYS A 262 -7.92 -28.37 -26.39
CA LYS A 262 -8.99 -29.37 -26.26
C LYS A 262 -10.38 -28.74 -26.32
N HIS A 263 -10.55 -27.55 -25.75
CA HIS A 263 -11.81 -26.81 -25.82
C HIS A 263 -12.10 -26.36 -27.25
N ASP A 264 -11.10 -25.83 -27.97
CA ASP A 264 -11.25 -25.40 -29.37
C ASP A 264 -11.56 -26.58 -30.31
N ALA A 265 -11.06 -27.78 -29.99
CA ALA A 265 -11.40 -29.02 -30.67
C ALA A 265 -12.79 -29.59 -30.29
N GLY A 266 -13.52 -28.96 -29.36
CA GLY A 266 -14.83 -29.41 -28.88
C GLY A 266 -14.79 -30.61 -27.93
N ALA A 267 -13.61 -31.01 -27.44
CA ALA A 267 -13.45 -32.15 -26.53
C ALA A 267 -13.73 -31.78 -25.06
N VAL A 268 -13.60 -30.50 -24.70
CA VAL A 268 -13.88 -29.98 -23.36
C VAL A 268 -14.89 -28.84 -23.46
N ASN A 269 -16.03 -28.98 -22.79
CA ASN A 269 -17.10 -27.97 -22.84
C ASN A 269 -16.94 -26.84 -21.80
N ARG A 270 -16.08 -27.01 -20.79
CA ARG A 270 -15.88 -26.03 -19.71
C ARG A 270 -14.43 -26.01 -19.26
N ILE A 271 -13.84 -24.81 -19.25
CA ILE A 271 -12.45 -24.61 -18.81
C ILE A 271 -12.44 -24.23 -17.31
N PRO A 272 -11.67 -24.91 -16.46
CA PRO A 272 -11.57 -24.59 -15.04
C PRO A 272 -10.67 -23.37 -14.78
N LEU A 273 -11.24 -22.16 -14.80
CA LEU A 273 -10.48 -20.89 -14.79
C LEU A 273 -10.13 -20.34 -13.39
N ARG A 274 -10.50 -21.00 -12.30
CA ARG A 274 -10.39 -20.45 -10.94
C ARG A 274 -8.93 -20.17 -10.55
N ALA A 275 -8.04 -21.15 -10.70
CA ALA A 275 -6.63 -20.99 -10.37
C ALA A 275 -5.95 -19.96 -11.30
N LEU A 276 -6.34 -19.90 -12.58
CA LEU A 276 -5.90 -18.86 -13.50
C LEU A 276 -6.31 -17.46 -13.04
N TYR A 277 -7.57 -17.29 -12.62
CA TYR A 277 -8.08 -16.03 -12.10
C TYR A 277 -7.29 -15.61 -10.84
N GLN A 278 -7.07 -16.53 -9.90
CA GLN A 278 -6.28 -16.27 -8.70
C GLN A 278 -4.83 -15.87 -9.05
N SER A 279 -4.22 -16.52 -10.05
CA SER A 279 -2.89 -16.19 -10.58
C SER A 279 -2.83 -14.77 -11.13
N TYR A 280 -3.81 -14.36 -11.94
CA TYR A 280 -3.88 -13.00 -12.47
C TYR A 280 -4.17 -11.95 -11.40
N VAL A 281 -5.02 -12.25 -10.41
CA VAL A 281 -5.28 -11.36 -9.28
C VAL A 281 -4.00 -11.13 -8.48
N PHE A 282 -3.24 -12.19 -8.19
CA PHE A 282 -1.94 -12.07 -7.53
C PHE A 282 -0.99 -11.18 -8.32
N ALA A 283 -0.77 -11.51 -9.60
CA ALA A 283 0.20 -10.82 -10.43
C ALA A 283 -0.18 -9.37 -10.74
N SER A 284 -1.48 -9.08 -10.90
CA SER A 284 -2.01 -7.73 -11.06
C SER A 284 -1.79 -6.89 -9.80
N ASN A 285 -2.11 -7.43 -8.61
CA ASN A 285 -1.83 -6.74 -7.36
C ASN A 285 -0.34 -6.44 -7.20
N LEU A 286 0.54 -7.38 -7.53
CA LEU A 286 1.98 -7.18 -7.50
C LEU A 286 2.45 -6.07 -8.47
N ALA A 287 1.93 -6.05 -9.71
CA ALA A 287 2.24 -5.00 -10.67
C ALA A 287 1.80 -3.61 -10.19
N VAL A 288 0.64 -3.52 -9.54
CA VAL A 288 0.15 -2.26 -8.93
C VAL A 288 1.03 -1.86 -7.75
N VAL A 289 1.43 -2.79 -6.87
CA VAL A 289 2.39 -2.53 -5.78
C VAL A 289 3.68 -1.94 -6.34
N CYS A 290 4.26 -2.57 -7.37
CA CYS A 290 5.51 -2.13 -7.98
C CYS A 290 5.37 -0.75 -8.65
N THR A 291 4.22 -0.46 -9.25
CA THR A 291 3.92 0.87 -9.81
C THR A 291 3.85 1.93 -8.69
N GLY A 292 3.24 1.60 -7.54
CA GLY A 292 3.25 2.47 -6.36
C GLY A 292 4.66 2.70 -5.79
N ILE A 293 5.50 1.66 -5.79
CA ILE A 293 6.91 1.77 -5.39
C ILE A 293 7.66 2.74 -6.32
N VAL A 294 7.43 2.67 -7.64
CA VAL A 294 8.01 3.62 -8.61
C VAL A 294 7.60 5.06 -8.27
N GLN A 295 6.32 5.32 -8.01
CA GLN A 295 5.84 6.67 -7.65
C GLN A 295 6.51 7.21 -6.38
N LEU A 296 6.64 6.37 -5.35
CA LEU A 296 7.33 6.76 -4.11
C LEU A 296 8.83 6.98 -4.35
N ALA A 297 9.47 6.13 -5.15
CA ALA A 297 10.89 6.23 -5.48
C ALA A 297 11.19 7.52 -6.28
N GLU A 298 10.33 7.86 -7.24
CA GLU A 298 10.41 9.11 -8.00
C GLU A 298 10.26 10.33 -7.08
N LEU A 299 9.27 10.33 -6.20
CA LEU A 299 9.07 11.41 -5.22
C LEU A 299 10.31 11.59 -4.32
N ALA A 300 10.85 10.49 -3.79
CA ALA A 300 12.03 10.51 -2.94
C ALA A 300 13.27 11.00 -3.71
N SER A 301 13.49 10.52 -4.94
CA SER A 301 14.61 10.92 -5.81
C SER A 301 14.53 12.41 -6.16
N GLN A 302 13.37 12.89 -6.63
CA GLN A 302 13.15 14.30 -6.95
C GLN A 302 13.35 15.21 -5.73
N THR A 303 12.85 14.78 -4.57
CA THR A 303 13.01 15.53 -3.32
C THR A 303 14.47 15.59 -2.89
N ALA A 304 15.19 14.48 -2.95
CA ALA A 304 16.61 14.41 -2.61
C ALA A 304 17.48 15.25 -3.57
N ALA A 305 17.20 15.20 -4.88
CA ALA A 305 17.88 16.00 -5.89
C ALA A 305 17.65 17.51 -5.67
N LYS A 306 16.43 17.91 -5.32
CA LYS A 306 16.07 19.30 -5.02
C LYS A 306 16.68 19.81 -3.71
N ARG A 307 16.83 18.94 -2.70
CA ARG A 307 17.22 19.30 -1.33
C ARG A 307 18.64 18.82 -0.99
N THR A 308 19.64 19.42 -1.63
CA THR A 308 21.05 19.00 -1.49
C THR A 308 21.72 19.42 -0.19
N ARG A 309 21.21 20.47 0.49
CA ARG A 309 21.80 21.05 1.70
C ARG A 309 20.83 21.02 2.89
N ALA A 310 21.36 20.70 4.07
CA ALA A 310 20.61 20.79 5.31
C ALA A 310 20.45 22.27 5.74
N ARG A 311 19.28 22.61 6.26
CA ARG A 311 18.99 23.95 6.78
C ARG A 311 17.94 23.89 7.89
N LEU A 312 17.78 25.00 8.60
CA LEU A 312 16.69 25.19 9.54
C LEU A 312 15.38 25.46 8.77
N TRP A 313 14.33 24.76 9.17
CA TRP A 313 12.98 24.92 8.68
C TRP A 313 12.10 25.48 9.78
N ALA A 314 11.46 26.61 9.52
CA ALA A 314 10.52 27.22 10.45
C ALA A 314 9.10 26.66 10.26
N PRO A 315 8.32 26.53 11.36
CA PRO A 315 6.94 26.07 11.31
C PRO A 315 6.07 27.02 10.47
N LYS A 316 5.01 26.49 9.86
CA LYS A 316 4.17 27.27 8.94
C LYS A 316 3.41 28.38 9.66
N GLY A 317 2.95 28.13 10.89
CA GLY A 317 2.23 29.12 11.71
C GLY A 317 3.01 30.41 11.96
N LEU A 318 4.35 30.31 12.08
CA LEU A 318 5.19 31.50 12.26
C LEU A 318 5.24 32.40 11.01
N ARG A 319 5.08 31.85 9.80
CA ARG A 319 5.02 32.68 8.59
C ARG A 319 3.74 33.51 8.54
N ALA A 320 2.63 32.98 9.05
CA ALA A 320 1.38 33.72 9.18
C ALA A 320 1.51 34.86 10.20
N ILE A 321 2.14 34.59 11.35
CA ILE A 321 2.43 35.60 12.38
C ILE A 321 3.39 36.69 11.84
N VAL A 322 4.45 36.31 11.12
CA VAL A 322 5.37 37.28 10.50
C VAL A 322 4.70 38.09 9.40
N LYS A 323 3.79 37.49 8.61
CA LYS A 323 3.00 38.21 7.59
C LYS A 323 2.04 39.21 8.25
N LEU A 324 1.39 38.83 9.35
CA LEU A 324 0.52 39.68 10.14
C LEU A 324 1.29 40.85 10.79
N LEU A 325 2.51 40.59 11.29
CA LEU A 325 3.39 41.61 11.86
C LEU A 325 4.02 42.55 10.82
N ARG A 326 4.10 42.13 9.55
CA ARG A 326 4.63 42.94 8.44
C ARG A 326 3.57 43.76 7.70
N THR A 327 2.28 43.50 7.91
CA THR A 327 1.20 44.38 7.48
C THR A 327 1.07 45.53 8.49
N PRO A 328 1.51 46.76 8.15
CA PRO A 328 1.29 47.91 9.02
C PRO A 328 -0.17 48.34 8.83
N ASN A 329 -0.95 48.32 9.92
CA ASN A 329 -2.37 48.70 10.04
C ASN A 329 -3.39 47.60 9.75
N GLY A 330 -3.66 46.76 10.75
CA GLY A 330 -4.93 46.06 10.94
C GLY A 330 -5.23 45.98 12.44
N PRO A 331 -6.48 46.16 12.90
CA PRO A 331 -6.79 46.31 14.31
C PRO A 331 -6.48 45.00 15.04
N GLY A 332 -5.47 45.06 15.91
CA GLY A 332 -5.11 43.98 16.80
C GLY A 332 -5.91 44.06 18.08
N GLU A 333 -6.68 43.02 18.36
CA GLU A 333 -6.90 42.42 19.69
C GLU A 333 -7.85 41.24 19.51
N GLY A 334 -7.38 40.01 19.78
CA GLY A 334 -8.27 38.84 19.82
C GLY A 334 -7.72 37.48 19.37
N ALA A 335 -6.45 37.32 19.02
CA ALA A 335 -5.97 36.06 18.42
C ALA A 335 -4.78 35.39 19.13
N VAL A 336 -4.67 35.50 20.46
CA VAL A 336 -3.70 34.69 21.21
C VAL A 336 -4.33 34.23 22.52
N GLY A 337 -5.14 33.17 22.42
CA GLY A 337 -5.73 32.53 23.59
C GLY A 337 -7.00 31.75 23.30
N GLU A 338 -7.01 30.88 22.29
CA GLU A 338 -8.03 29.82 22.22
C GLU A 338 -7.51 28.67 21.36
N ASP A 339 -7.94 27.46 21.73
CA ASP A 339 -7.47 26.17 21.25
C ASP A 339 -7.38 26.07 19.72
N VAL A 340 -6.32 25.40 19.24
CA VAL A 340 -6.29 24.88 17.87
C VAL A 340 -7.31 23.75 17.79
N GLN A 341 -8.57 24.08 17.55
CA GLN A 341 -9.56 23.10 17.11
C GLN A 341 -9.18 22.61 15.70
N PRO A 342 -9.26 21.29 15.44
CA PRO A 342 -8.99 20.75 14.12
C PRO A 342 -10.04 21.26 13.12
N GLU A 343 -9.59 21.77 11.97
CA GLU A 343 -10.44 22.26 10.88
C GLU A 343 -11.56 21.25 10.55
N GLN A 344 -12.81 21.62 10.87
CA GLN A 344 -13.98 21.07 10.22
C GLN A 344 -14.09 21.70 8.83
N ALA A 345 -14.08 20.87 7.80
CA ALA A 345 -14.31 21.29 6.43
C ALA A 345 -15.79 21.65 6.24
N GLU A 346 -16.13 22.93 6.39
CA GLU A 346 -17.43 23.45 5.96
C GLU A 346 -17.42 23.80 4.48
N GLY A 347 -18.17 22.99 3.71
CA GLY A 347 -18.51 23.26 2.33
C GLY A 347 -19.38 24.51 2.21
N ARG A 348 -18.90 25.49 1.45
CA ARG A 348 -19.62 26.73 1.14
C ARG A 348 -20.70 26.44 0.10
N ALA A 349 -21.91 26.16 0.54
CA ALA A 349 -23.11 26.27 -0.28
C ALA A 349 -23.55 27.76 -0.34
N ALA A 350 -23.20 28.45 -1.42
CA ALA A 350 -23.75 29.77 -1.72
C ALA A 350 -24.97 29.59 -2.63
N GLY A 351 -26.15 29.92 -2.10
CA GLY A 351 -27.43 29.83 -2.79
C GLY A 351 -27.56 30.81 -3.96
N TYR A 352 -28.22 30.35 -5.01
CA TYR A 352 -28.76 31.17 -6.08
C TYR A 352 -30.23 30.77 -6.31
N ARG A 353 -31.15 31.61 -5.84
CA ARG A 353 -32.56 31.73 -6.26
C ARG A 353 -32.72 33.21 -6.62
N SER A 354 -33.38 33.65 -7.68
CA SER A 354 -34.20 33.02 -8.71
C SER A 354 -34.25 33.96 -9.90
N ARG A 355 -34.44 33.46 -11.13
CA ARG A 355 -35.31 34.10 -12.12
C ARG A 355 -35.65 33.09 -13.20
N VAL A 356 -36.92 32.67 -13.20
CA VAL A 356 -37.54 31.89 -14.27
C VAL A 356 -38.04 32.89 -15.31
N PRO A 357 -37.81 32.65 -16.61
CA PRO A 357 -38.75 33.06 -17.64
C PRO A 357 -39.40 31.82 -18.24
N ASP A 358 -40.73 31.84 -18.29
CA ASP A 358 -41.58 30.94 -19.06
C ASP A 358 -41.16 30.96 -20.53
N LEU A 359 -41.08 29.79 -21.17
CA LEU A 359 -41.48 29.60 -22.57
C LEU A 359 -41.88 28.15 -22.82
N GLU A 360 -42.97 28.05 -23.57
CA GLU A 360 -43.83 26.92 -23.88
C GLU A 360 -43.23 25.87 -24.84
N GLU A 361 -43.88 24.70 -24.80
CA GLU A 361 -44.18 23.76 -25.90
C GLU A 361 -43.07 22.98 -26.64
N GLY A 362 -43.32 21.68 -26.78
CA GLY A 362 -42.80 20.87 -27.89
C GLY A 362 -42.39 19.44 -27.55
N TYR A 363 -43.33 18.58 -27.16
CA TYR A 363 -43.15 17.12 -27.28
C TYR A 363 -43.20 16.74 -28.76
N GLY A 364 -42.21 15.97 -29.22
CA GLY A 364 -42.19 15.34 -30.54
C GLY A 364 -41.37 14.06 -30.50
N ASP A 365 -42.05 12.94 -30.63
CA ASP A 365 -41.51 11.59 -30.84
C ASP A 365 -40.59 11.54 -32.07
N ILE A 366 -39.45 10.84 -31.96
CA ILE A 366 -38.96 9.76 -32.87
C ILE A 366 -38.09 8.79 -32.06
#